data_AF-A0A6A5UPM2-F1
#
_entry.id   AF-A0A6A5UPM2-F1
#
_cell.length_a   1.000
_cell.length_b   1.000
_cell.length_c   1.000
_cell.angle_alpha   90.00
_cell.angle_beta   90.00
_cell.angle_gamma   90.00
#
_symmetry.space_group_name_H-M   'P 1'
#
loop_
_entity.id
_entity.type
_entity.pdbx_description
1 polymer ?
#
loop_
_entity_poly.entity_id
_entity_poly.type
_entity_poly.pdbx_seq_one_letter_code
_entity_poly.pdbx_strand_id
1 'polypeptide(L)'
;YDARKRILQHLSAWEIAKLDICLGHVLDEREITAYIRPARDLFFNEKEMDCLVAEGMKLVLLGNDVPLLRKRLQDPVSYSTHGRIEKKLQIYLLGVFPVQLRNKHMLHRMLKFCIHERPDLARFDYDKAAFKAIQRRSSNNKLFMISFGAPFKGGRIEDRGFWHRVEAPDVFVDLKVYVPCFSDRAIGEVMVRPSELSRLSG
;
A
#
# COMPACT_ATOMS: atom_id res chain seq x y z
N TYR A 1 -16.72 -20.83 -16.27
CA TYR A 1 -16.90 -19.49 -15.69
C TYR A 1 -16.13 -19.34 -14.38
N ASP A 2 -16.29 -20.26 -13.40
CA ASP A 2 -15.60 -20.15 -12.11
C ASP A 2 -14.06 -20.24 -12.18
N ALA A 3 -13.48 -21.05 -13.06
CA ALA A 3 -12.03 -21.15 -13.19
C ALA A 3 -11.39 -19.85 -13.68
N ARG A 4 -11.96 -19.22 -14.73
CA ARG A 4 -11.53 -17.90 -15.24
C ARG A 4 -11.56 -16.85 -14.14
N LYS A 5 -12.68 -16.76 -13.42
CA LYS A 5 -12.86 -15.82 -12.31
C LYS A 5 -11.81 -16.01 -11.21
N ARG A 6 -11.52 -17.26 -10.83
CA ARG A 6 -10.49 -17.59 -9.84
C ARG A 6 -9.10 -17.20 -10.32
N ILE A 7 -8.75 -17.49 -11.58
CA ILE A 7 -7.44 -17.11 -12.14
C ILE A 7 -7.27 -15.58 -12.09
N LEU A 8 -8.25 -14.83 -12.61
CA LEU A 8 -8.21 -13.36 -12.62
C LEU A 8 -8.14 -12.75 -11.21
N GLN A 9 -8.69 -13.42 -10.20
CA GLN A 9 -8.61 -12.96 -8.80
C GLN A 9 -7.17 -12.99 -8.24
N HIS A 10 -6.33 -13.91 -8.72
CA HIS A 10 -4.95 -14.07 -8.28
C HIS A 10 -3.93 -13.30 -9.11
N LEU A 11 -4.36 -12.68 -10.21
CA LEU A 11 -3.50 -11.86 -11.06
C LEU A 11 -3.59 -10.38 -10.69
N SER A 12 -2.46 -9.69 -10.85
CA SER A 12 -2.38 -8.24 -10.81
C SER A 12 -3.16 -7.61 -11.97
N ALA A 13 -3.55 -6.34 -11.86
CA ALA A 13 -4.23 -5.65 -12.96
C ALA A 13 -3.33 -5.57 -14.20
N TRP A 14 -2.02 -5.40 -14.01
CA TRP A 14 -1.07 -5.35 -15.13
C TRP A 14 -0.97 -6.68 -15.89
N GLU A 15 -0.97 -7.82 -15.18
CA GLU A 15 -0.98 -9.13 -15.84
C GLU A 15 -2.28 -9.36 -16.60
N ILE A 16 -3.42 -8.97 -16.02
CA ILE A 16 -4.73 -9.12 -16.65
C ILE A 16 -4.81 -8.24 -17.91
N ALA A 17 -4.30 -7.00 -17.87
CA ALA A 17 -4.26 -6.10 -19.02
C ALA A 17 -3.44 -6.69 -20.18
N LYS A 18 -2.27 -7.28 -19.89
CA LYS A 18 -1.46 -7.96 -20.91
C LYS A 18 -2.18 -9.18 -21.50
N LEU A 19 -2.80 -10.00 -20.65
CA LEU A 19 -3.54 -11.17 -21.11
C LEU A 19 -4.72 -10.80 -21.99
N ASP A 20 -5.46 -9.74 -21.63
CA ASP A 20 -6.58 -9.26 -22.43
C ASP A 20 -6.14 -8.90 -23.86
N ILE A 21 -5.04 -8.16 -24.01
CA ILE A 21 -4.48 -7.81 -25.32
C ILE A 21 -4.00 -9.06 -26.07
N CYS A 22 -3.23 -9.93 -25.42
CA CYS A 22 -2.69 -11.13 -26.07
C CYS A 22 -3.78 -12.09 -26.55
N LEU A 23 -4.95 -12.06 -25.93
CA LEU A 23 -6.09 -12.92 -26.27
C LEU A 23 -7.12 -12.23 -27.18
N GLY A 24 -6.89 -10.98 -27.58
CA GLY A 24 -7.78 -10.24 -28.49
C GLY A 24 -9.00 -9.62 -27.80
N HIS A 25 -8.80 -9.01 -26.64
CA HIS A 25 -9.83 -8.30 -25.85
C HIS A 25 -10.98 -9.20 -25.40
N VAL A 26 -10.63 -10.25 -24.67
CA VAL A 26 -11.59 -11.27 -24.20
C VAL A 26 -12.37 -10.85 -22.96
N LEU A 27 -11.94 -9.82 -22.25
CA LEU A 27 -12.63 -9.30 -21.06
C LEU A 27 -13.83 -8.45 -21.46
N ASP A 28 -14.96 -8.66 -20.79
CA ASP A 28 -16.11 -7.77 -20.93
C ASP A 28 -15.95 -6.49 -20.08
N GLU A 29 -16.83 -5.50 -20.28
CA GLU A 29 -16.78 -4.22 -19.55
C GLU A 29 -16.87 -4.39 -18.02
N ARG A 30 -17.60 -5.40 -17.54
CA ARG A 30 -17.75 -5.66 -16.11
C ARG A 30 -16.45 -6.21 -15.53
N GLU A 31 -15.81 -7.13 -16.24
CA GLU A 31 -14.52 -7.69 -15.88
C GLU A 31 -13.41 -6.63 -15.95
N ILE A 32 -13.40 -5.78 -16.97
CA ILE A 32 -12.45 -4.66 -17.06
C ILE A 32 -12.58 -3.76 -15.83
N THR A 33 -13.81 -3.38 -15.48
CA THR A 33 -14.08 -2.54 -14.30
C THR A 33 -13.67 -3.22 -12.99
N ALA A 34 -13.85 -4.53 -12.89
CA ALA A 34 -13.53 -5.30 -11.69
C ALA A 34 -12.03 -5.58 -11.52
N TYR A 35 -11.32 -5.84 -12.62
CA TYR A 35 -9.97 -6.43 -12.59
C TYR A 35 -8.87 -5.51 -13.11
N ILE A 36 -9.18 -4.49 -13.90
CA ILE A 36 -8.19 -3.51 -14.39
C ILE A 36 -8.19 -2.29 -13.46
N ARG A 37 -7.83 -2.52 -12.18
CA ARG A 37 -7.75 -1.46 -11.15
C ARG A 37 -6.31 -1.33 -10.66
N PRO A 38 -5.68 -0.13 -10.69
CA PRO A 38 -4.30 0.05 -10.24
C PRO A 38 -4.02 -0.42 -8.81
N ALA A 39 -5.02 -0.40 -7.92
CA ALA A 39 -4.86 -0.88 -6.54
C ALA A 39 -4.52 -2.38 -6.47
N ARG A 40 -4.96 -3.19 -7.43
CA ARG A 40 -4.63 -4.63 -7.54
C ARG A 40 -3.16 -4.89 -7.75
N ASP A 41 -2.44 -3.94 -8.31
CA ASP A 41 -0.99 -4.06 -8.49
C ASP A 41 -0.23 -3.82 -7.18
N LEU A 42 -0.89 -3.24 -6.17
CA LEU A 42 -0.26 -2.80 -4.91
C LEU A 42 -0.74 -3.58 -3.68
N PHE A 43 -1.98 -4.06 -3.66
CA PHE A 43 -2.61 -4.64 -2.46
C PHE A 43 -3.21 -6.02 -2.74
N PHE A 44 -2.88 -7.00 -1.89
CA PHE A 44 -3.49 -8.34 -1.96
C PHE A 44 -4.96 -8.35 -1.50
N ASN A 45 -5.32 -7.50 -0.52
CA ASN A 45 -6.67 -7.44 0.04
C ASN A 45 -7.33 -6.07 -0.17
N GLU A 46 -7.73 -5.80 -1.41
CA GLU A 46 -8.42 -4.55 -1.77
C GLU A 46 -9.73 -4.35 -1.00
N LYS A 47 -10.48 -5.42 -0.72
CA LYS A 47 -11.75 -5.31 -0.01
C LYS A 47 -11.57 -4.80 1.41
N GLU A 48 -10.56 -5.33 2.12
CA GLU A 48 -10.21 -4.83 3.45
C GLU A 48 -9.73 -3.39 3.38
N MET A 49 -8.86 -3.08 2.42
CA MET A 49 -8.38 -1.72 2.18
C MET A 49 -9.56 -0.75 1.97
N ASP A 50 -10.47 -1.05 1.05
CA ASP A 50 -11.65 -0.22 0.75
C ASP A 50 -12.52 -0.01 2.00
N CYS A 51 -12.74 -1.08 2.79
CA CYS A 51 -13.46 -0.98 4.07
C CYS A 51 -12.75 -0.03 5.05
N LEU A 52 -11.43 -0.15 5.21
CA LEU A 52 -10.67 0.67 6.14
C LEU A 52 -10.58 2.13 5.68
N VAL A 53 -10.52 2.37 4.37
CA VAL A 53 -10.57 3.72 3.78
C VAL A 53 -11.91 4.38 4.08
N ALA A 54 -13.03 3.65 3.94
CA ALA A 54 -14.35 4.16 4.29
C ALA A 54 -14.45 4.55 5.79
N GLU A 55 -13.69 3.88 6.66
CA GLU A 55 -13.60 4.16 8.09
C GLU A 55 -12.57 5.25 8.45
N GLY A 56 -12.00 5.92 7.45
CA GLY A 56 -11.13 7.09 7.62
C GLY A 56 -9.63 6.80 7.49
N MET A 57 -9.22 5.59 7.13
CA MET A 57 -7.85 5.33 6.71
C MET A 57 -7.54 6.16 5.45
N LYS A 58 -6.36 6.79 5.43
CA LYS A 58 -5.85 7.48 4.25
C LYS A 58 -4.55 6.83 3.81
N LEU A 59 -4.46 6.59 2.52
CA LEU A 59 -3.28 6.05 1.86
C LEU A 59 -2.75 7.12 0.92
N VAL A 60 -1.45 7.40 1.00
CA VAL A 60 -0.77 8.38 0.16
C VAL A 60 0.30 7.65 -0.62
N LEU A 61 0.14 7.63 -1.95
CA LEU A 61 1.14 7.13 -2.88
C LEU A 61 2.08 8.27 -3.27
N LEU A 62 3.37 8.01 -3.18
CA LEU A 62 4.45 8.95 -3.46
C LEU A 62 5.42 8.34 -4.48
N GLY A 63 6.10 9.22 -5.21
CA GLY A 63 7.17 8.88 -6.14
C GLY A 63 6.84 9.16 -7.61
N ASN A 64 7.90 9.33 -8.38
CA ASN A 64 7.83 9.85 -9.75
C ASN A 64 7.13 8.87 -10.72
N ASP A 65 7.11 7.58 -10.35
CA ASP A 65 6.52 6.51 -11.14
C ASP A 65 5.01 6.30 -10.82
N VAL A 66 4.43 7.01 -9.84
CA VAL A 66 2.99 6.89 -9.50
C VAL A 66 2.06 7.15 -10.70
N PRO A 67 2.27 8.18 -11.54
CA PRO A 67 1.43 8.38 -12.73
C PRO A 67 1.47 7.18 -13.71
N LEU A 68 2.57 6.42 -13.72
CA LEU A 68 2.77 5.29 -14.63
C LEU A 68 1.92 4.07 -14.25
N LEU A 69 1.55 3.93 -12.97
CA LEU A 69 0.63 2.85 -12.51
C LEU A 69 -0.71 2.89 -13.26
N ARG A 70 -1.25 4.09 -13.48
CA ARG A 70 -2.49 4.27 -14.23
C ARG A 70 -2.24 4.23 -15.73
N LYS A 71 -1.20 4.93 -16.20
CA LYS A 71 -0.90 5.06 -17.64
C LYS A 71 -0.71 3.70 -18.32
N ARG A 72 -0.01 2.76 -17.66
CA ARG A 72 0.20 1.42 -18.23
C ARG A 72 -1.09 0.63 -18.41
N LEU A 73 -2.07 0.79 -17.53
CA LEU A 73 -3.36 0.08 -17.63
C LEU A 73 -4.29 0.72 -18.66
N GLN A 74 -4.12 2.00 -18.96
CA GLN A 74 -4.90 2.71 -19.98
C GLN A 74 -4.44 2.40 -21.41
N ASP A 75 -3.14 2.23 -21.61
CA ASP A 75 -2.59 1.85 -22.91
C ASP A 75 -1.43 0.85 -22.72
N PRO A 76 -1.77 -0.43 -22.50
CA PRO A 76 -0.74 -1.44 -22.25
C PRO A 76 0.09 -1.75 -23.49
N VAL A 77 -0.44 -1.51 -24.71
CA VAL A 77 0.27 -1.74 -25.99
C VAL A 77 1.40 -0.73 -26.15
N SER A 78 1.10 0.57 -26.06
CA SER A 78 2.12 1.61 -26.15
C SER A 78 3.09 1.53 -24.99
N TYR A 79 2.60 1.21 -23.79
CA TYR A 79 3.46 1.03 -22.62
C TYR A 79 4.42 -0.15 -22.77
N SER A 80 3.98 -1.26 -23.36
CA SER A 80 4.85 -2.42 -23.59
C SER A 80 5.85 -2.20 -24.74
N THR A 81 5.49 -1.43 -25.76
CA THR A 81 6.35 -1.19 -26.94
C THR A 81 7.37 -0.08 -26.74
N HIS A 82 7.02 0.98 -26.00
CA HIS A 82 7.87 2.16 -25.80
C HIS A 82 8.39 2.31 -24.36
N GLY A 83 7.86 1.51 -23.42
CA GLY A 83 8.23 1.58 -22.01
C GLY A 83 9.50 0.79 -21.70
N ARG A 84 10.14 1.14 -20.59
CA ARG A 84 11.20 0.33 -19.98
C ARG A 84 10.57 -0.95 -19.42
N ILE A 85 10.36 -1.97 -20.26
CA ILE A 85 9.75 -3.27 -19.89
C ILE A 85 10.40 -3.86 -18.62
N GLU A 86 11.69 -3.58 -18.39
CA GLU A 86 12.47 -4.13 -17.29
C GLU A 86 12.54 -3.25 -16.03
N LYS A 87 12.16 -1.96 -16.10
CA LYS A 87 12.30 -1.09 -14.93
C LYS A 87 11.07 -1.24 -14.04
N LYS A 88 11.29 -1.75 -12.83
CA LYS A 88 10.26 -1.74 -11.78
C LYS A 88 9.84 -0.31 -11.44
N LEU A 89 8.53 -0.09 -11.35
CA LEU A 89 7.94 1.16 -10.89
C LEU A 89 8.31 1.38 -9.42
N GLN A 90 8.93 2.50 -9.10
CA GLN A 90 9.30 2.84 -7.73
C GLN A 90 8.14 3.57 -7.07
N ILE A 91 7.44 2.89 -6.17
CA ILE A 91 6.25 3.42 -5.50
C ILE A 91 6.48 3.42 -3.99
N TYR A 92 6.12 4.53 -3.37
CA TYR A 92 6.22 4.72 -1.93
C TYR A 92 4.82 4.90 -1.36
N LEU A 93 4.54 4.24 -0.24
CA LEU A 93 3.23 4.27 0.41
C LEU A 93 3.35 4.72 1.85
N LEU A 94 2.53 5.72 2.19
CA LEU A 94 2.28 6.14 3.55
C LEU A 94 0.82 5.85 3.90
N GLY A 95 0.58 5.35 5.11
CA GLY A 95 -0.76 5.09 5.62
C GLY A 95 -0.99 5.83 6.93
N VAL A 96 -2.18 6.41 7.09
CA VAL A 96 -2.59 7.07 8.33
C VAL A 96 -4.06 6.77 8.65
N PHE A 97 -4.44 6.85 9.93
CA PHE A 97 -5.84 6.81 10.34
C PHE A 97 -6.11 7.66 11.59
N PRO A 98 -7.37 8.02 11.90
CA PRO A 98 -7.67 8.92 13.01
C PRO A 98 -7.38 8.30 14.38
N VAL A 99 -6.74 9.06 15.27
CA VAL A 99 -6.46 8.64 16.67
C VAL A 99 -7.74 8.58 17.51
N GLN A 100 -8.80 9.27 17.09
CA GLN A 100 -10.09 9.32 17.79
C GLN A 100 -10.95 8.08 17.54
N LEU A 101 -10.45 7.09 16.80
CA LEU A 101 -11.16 5.86 16.52
C LEU A 101 -11.56 5.14 17.81
N ARG A 102 -12.86 5.18 18.14
CA ARG A 102 -13.43 4.56 19.36
C ARG A 102 -13.76 3.09 19.15
N ASN A 103 -13.98 2.68 17.90
CA ASN A 103 -14.32 1.31 17.55
C ASN A 103 -13.07 0.42 17.70
N LYS A 104 -13.01 -0.37 18.77
CA LYS A 104 -11.90 -1.29 19.05
C LYS A 104 -11.71 -2.33 17.94
N HIS A 105 -12.79 -2.77 17.29
CA HIS A 105 -12.72 -3.72 16.18
C HIS A 105 -12.07 -3.08 14.95
N MET A 106 -12.44 -1.83 14.61
CA MET A 106 -11.79 -1.11 13.51
C MET A 106 -10.32 -0.81 13.82
N LEU A 107 -10.00 -0.39 15.04
CA LEU A 107 -8.60 -0.18 15.45
C LEU A 107 -7.77 -1.43 15.25
N HIS A 108 -8.30 -2.57 15.69
CA HIS A 108 -7.62 -3.85 15.53
C HIS A 108 -7.40 -4.21 14.06
N ARG A 109 -8.39 -3.99 13.19
CA ARG A 109 -8.25 -4.19 11.74
C ARG A 109 -7.22 -3.24 11.12
N MET A 110 -7.25 -1.94 11.46
CA MET A 110 -6.27 -0.96 10.96
C MET A 110 -4.84 -1.28 11.39
N LEU A 111 -4.64 -1.71 12.64
CA LEU A 111 -3.33 -2.09 13.16
C LEU A 111 -2.83 -3.43 12.56
N LYS A 112 -3.75 -4.34 12.24
CA LYS A 112 -3.42 -5.61 11.57
C LYS A 112 -3.30 -5.47 10.05
N PHE A 113 -3.75 -4.37 9.48
CA PHE A 113 -3.70 -4.17 8.05
C PHE A 113 -2.26 -4.19 7.58
N CYS A 114 -1.96 -5.13 6.72
CA CYS A 114 -0.64 -5.35 6.15
C CYS A 114 -0.77 -5.50 4.65
N ILE A 115 0.28 -5.08 3.94
CA ILE A 115 0.32 -5.22 2.48
C ILE A 115 0.58 -6.67 2.11
N HIS A 116 1.44 -7.37 2.85
CA HIS A 116 1.73 -8.80 2.69
C HIS A 116 0.78 -9.69 3.52
N GLU A 117 0.80 -11.01 3.30
CA GLU A 117 -0.20 -11.92 3.89
C GLU A 117 -0.23 -12.00 5.43
N ARG A 118 0.89 -11.71 6.15
CA ARG A 118 0.93 -11.88 7.62
C ARG A 118 1.61 -10.71 8.34
N PRO A 119 0.90 -9.97 9.21
CA PRO A 119 1.50 -8.91 10.00
C PRO A 119 2.44 -9.47 11.07
N ASP A 120 3.54 -8.76 11.35
CA ASP A 120 4.42 -9.10 12.47
C ASP A 120 3.73 -8.85 13.82
N LEU A 121 3.71 -9.88 14.68
CA LEU A 121 2.99 -9.83 15.97
C LEU A 121 3.63 -8.83 16.94
N ALA A 122 4.96 -8.78 16.98
CA ALA A 122 5.67 -7.85 17.85
C ALA A 122 5.39 -6.39 17.44
N ARG A 123 5.39 -6.12 16.12
CA ARG A 123 4.98 -4.81 15.57
C ARG A 123 3.56 -4.47 15.96
N PHE A 124 2.62 -5.42 15.84
CA PHE A 124 1.22 -5.19 16.19
C PHE A 124 1.06 -4.76 17.66
N ASP A 125 1.71 -5.47 18.60
CA ASP A 125 1.62 -5.16 20.02
C ASP A 125 2.25 -3.79 20.34
N TYR A 126 3.40 -3.49 19.73
CA TYR A 126 4.04 -2.18 19.86
C TYR A 126 3.16 -1.05 19.30
N ASP A 127 2.59 -1.21 18.11
CA ASP A 127 1.76 -0.20 17.47
C ASP A 127 0.47 0.05 18.27
N LYS A 128 -0.10 -1.00 18.85
CA LYS A 128 -1.23 -0.90 19.78
C LYS A 128 -0.88 -0.11 21.04
N ALA A 129 0.30 -0.35 21.61
CA ALA A 129 0.78 0.40 22.78
C ALA A 129 1.06 1.87 22.43
N ALA A 130 1.74 2.12 21.29
CA ALA A 130 2.02 3.45 20.78
C ALA A 130 0.73 4.24 20.50
N PHE A 131 -0.26 3.61 19.88
CA PHE A 131 -1.56 4.21 19.62
C PHE A 131 -2.22 4.68 20.91
N LYS A 132 -2.30 3.82 21.92
CA LYS A 132 -2.89 4.17 23.23
C LYS A 132 -2.13 5.34 23.90
N ALA A 133 -0.81 5.34 23.83
CA ALA A 133 0.00 6.40 24.39
C ALA A 133 -0.24 7.74 23.68
N ILE A 134 -0.34 7.74 22.35
CA ILE A 134 -0.64 8.92 21.55
C ILE A 134 -2.07 9.40 21.78
N GLN A 135 -3.03 8.47 21.83
CA GLN A 135 -4.44 8.78 22.08
C GLN A 135 -4.66 9.48 23.42
N ARG A 136 -3.93 9.08 24.47
CA ARG A 136 -4.00 9.73 25.80
C ARG A 136 -3.40 11.15 25.82
N ARG A 137 -2.45 11.44 24.95
CA ARG A 137 -1.67 12.70 24.95
C ARG A 137 -2.14 13.74 23.94
N SER A 138 -3.04 13.36 23.03
CA SER A 138 -3.32 14.17 21.84
C SER A 138 -4.70 14.81 21.89
N SER A 139 -4.81 16.00 21.30
CA SER A 139 -6.06 16.70 21.05
C SER A 139 -6.89 16.02 19.93
N ASN A 140 -8.10 16.54 19.72
CA ASN A 140 -8.96 16.15 18.61
C ASN A 140 -8.24 16.37 17.26
N ASN A 141 -8.48 15.48 16.29
CA ASN A 141 -7.98 15.45 14.90
C ASN A 141 -6.55 14.96 14.62
N LYS A 142 -5.81 14.42 15.60
CA LYS A 142 -4.51 13.78 15.30
C LYS A 142 -4.67 12.49 14.48
N LEU A 143 -3.76 12.29 13.52
CA LEU A 143 -3.63 11.07 12.73
C LEU A 143 -2.51 10.17 13.30
N PHE A 144 -2.70 8.86 13.18
CA PHE A 144 -1.73 7.83 13.53
C PHE A 144 -1.14 7.22 12.27
N MET A 145 0.18 7.18 12.14
CA MET A 145 0.87 6.54 11.01
C MET A 145 0.96 5.02 11.16
N ILE A 146 0.60 4.33 10.07
CA ILE A 146 0.51 2.88 9.94
C ILE A 146 1.88 2.31 9.56
N SER A 147 2.28 1.20 10.19
CA SER A 147 3.51 0.46 9.84
C SER A 147 3.28 -0.63 8.78
N PHE A 148 2.03 -0.88 8.41
CA PHE A 148 1.59 -1.94 7.51
C PHE A 148 2.02 -3.35 7.98
N GLY A 149 2.14 -3.55 9.29
CA GLY A 149 2.57 -4.82 9.88
C GLY A 149 4.03 -5.19 9.59
N ALA A 150 4.85 -4.23 9.16
CA ALA A 150 6.26 -4.45 8.86
C ALA A 150 7.06 -4.85 10.11
N PRO A 151 7.96 -5.83 10.00
CA PRO A 151 8.74 -6.32 11.14
C PRO A 151 9.72 -5.27 11.66
N PHE A 152 10.18 -5.46 12.89
CA PHE A 152 11.27 -4.68 13.44
C PHE A 152 12.58 -4.92 12.70
N LYS A 153 13.28 -3.85 12.34
CA LYS A 153 14.61 -3.96 11.71
C LYS A 153 15.62 -4.51 12.72
N GLY A 154 16.12 -5.73 12.47
CA GLY A 154 17.08 -6.38 13.37
C GLY A 154 16.48 -6.76 14.72
N GLY A 155 15.15 -6.91 14.82
CA GLY A 155 14.46 -7.32 16.04
C GLY A 155 14.43 -6.28 17.16
N ARG A 156 14.73 -5.01 16.87
CA ARG A 156 14.72 -3.92 17.84
C ARG A 156 13.79 -2.80 17.41
N ILE A 157 13.17 -2.13 18.38
CA ILE A 157 12.39 -0.91 18.15
C ILE A 157 13.32 0.14 17.54
N GLU A 158 12.89 0.75 16.44
CA GLU A 158 13.71 1.69 15.71
C GLU A 158 13.67 3.08 16.35
N ASP A 159 14.84 3.72 16.46
CA ASP A 159 14.96 5.10 16.93
C ASP A 159 14.44 6.13 15.90
N ARG A 160 14.35 5.72 14.63
CA ARG A 160 13.94 6.56 13.49
C ARG A 160 13.10 5.76 12.51
N GLY A 161 12.08 6.38 11.93
CA GLY A 161 11.35 5.78 10.83
C GLY A 161 12.19 5.57 9.58
N PHE A 162 11.72 4.67 8.72
CA PHE A 162 12.43 4.27 7.52
C PHE A 162 11.48 3.70 6.47
N TRP A 163 11.94 3.67 5.22
CA TRP A 163 11.22 3.01 4.12
C TRP A 163 11.56 1.52 4.08
N HIS A 164 10.55 0.67 4.25
CA HIS A 164 10.65 -0.78 4.20
C HIS A 164 10.13 -1.29 2.86
N ARG A 165 10.94 -2.09 2.17
CA ARG A 165 10.50 -2.76 0.94
C ARG A 165 9.52 -3.87 1.29
N VAL A 166 8.40 -3.93 0.57
CA VAL A 166 7.40 -4.99 0.69
C VAL A 166 7.15 -5.63 -0.67
N GLU A 167 6.66 -6.86 -0.66
CA GLU A 167 6.21 -7.53 -1.87
C GLU A 167 4.83 -6.99 -2.27
N ALA A 168 4.72 -6.53 -3.51
CA ALA A 168 3.47 -6.12 -4.13
C ALA A 168 2.92 -7.27 -5.01
N PRO A 169 1.61 -7.34 -5.25
CA PRO A 169 1.02 -8.31 -6.17
C PRO A 169 1.63 -8.27 -7.58
N ASP A 170 1.95 -7.08 -8.10
CA ASP A 170 2.68 -6.95 -9.36
C ASP A 170 4.20 -6.93 -9.13
N VAL A 171 4.89 -7.92 -9.71
CA VAL A 171 6.34 -8.07 -9.65
C VAL A 171 7.13 -6.91 -10.28
N PHE A 172 6.48 -6.12 -11.15
CA PHE A 172 7.03 -4.91 -11.76
C PHE A 172 6.83 -3.65 -10.91
N VAL A 173 6.32 -3.77 -9.68
CA VAL A 173 6.29 -2.69 -8.70
C VAL A 173 7.34 -2.95 -7.62
N ASP A 174 8.23 -1.99 -7.40
CA ASP A 174 9.08 -1.91 -6.21
C ASP A 174 8.38 -1.03 -5.17
N LEU A 175 7.55 -1.66 -4.33
CA LEU A 175 6.75 -0.97 -3.32
C LEU A 175 7.53 -0.83 -2.01
N LYS A 176 7.54 0.39 -1.48
CA LYS A 176 8.10 0.69 -0.15
C LYS A 176 7.05 1.34 0.73
N VAL A 177 6.90 0.84 1.94
CA VAL A 177 6.03 1.45 2.96
C VAL A 177 6.86 2.24 3.94
N TYR A 178 6.31 3.36 4.43
CA TYR A 178 6.94 4.06 5.55
C TYR A 178 6.64 3.32 6.85
N VAL A 179 7.69 2.95 7.59
CA VAL A 179 7.59 2.37 8.92
C VAL A 179 7.98 3.44 9.92
N PRO A 180 7.01 4.02 10.66
CA PRO A 180 7.28 5.12 11.58
C PRO A 180 7.81 4.60 12.92
N CYS A 181 8.71 5.36 13.55
CA CYS A 181 9.01 5.18 14.98
C CYS A 181 7.96 5.89 15.85
N PHE A 182 8.08 5.76 17.18
CA PHE A 182 7.18 6.47 18.10
C PHE A 182 7.24 8.00 17.91
N SER A 183 8.44 8.55 17.72
CA SER A 183 8.64 9.99 17.55
C SER A 183 7.94 10.51 16.31
N ASP A 184 8.09 9.82 15.18
CA ASP A 184 7.40 10.15 13.93
C ASP A 184 5.90 10.24 14.18
N ARG A 185 5.29 9.23 14.83
CA ARG A 185 3.86 9.22 15.16
C ARG A 185 3.45 10.29 16.15
N ALA A 186 4.33 10.62 17.09
CA ALA A 186 4.07 11.63 18.10
C ALA A 186 4.07 13.04 17.49
N ILE A 187 4.92 13.31 16.51
CA ILE A 187 5.01 14.61 15.82
C ILE A 187 4.03 14.67 14.64
N GLY A 188 3.77 13.53 13.99
CA GLY A 188 2.94 13.43 12.79
C GLY A 188 3.72 13.67 11.50
N GLU A 189 5.04 13.50 11.52
CA GLU A 189 5.95 13.82 10.41
C GLU A 189 6.69 12.58 9.90
N VAL A 190 6.98 12.57 8.60
CA VAL A 190 7.74 11.52 7.93
C VAL A 190 9.17 12.01 7.74
N MET A 191 10.12 11.26 8.30
CA MET A 191 11.54 11.51 8.07
C MET A 191 11.96 10.99 6.68
N VAL A 192 12.38 11.91 5.82
CA VAL A 192 12.90 11.60 4.47
C VAL A 192 14.40 11.87 4.42
N ARG A 193 15.19 10.88 3.98
CA ARG A 193 16.63 11.10 3.80
C ARG A 193 16.89 11.91 2.53
N PRO A 194 17.94 12.75 2.49
CA PRO A 194 18.27 13.51 1.28
C PRO A 194 18.41 12.65 0.01
N SER A 195 18.95 11.43 0.15
CA SER A 195 19.08 10.47 -0.96
C SER A 195 17.74 9.88 -1.45
N GLU A 196 16.66 10.04 -0.69
CA GLU A 196 15.32 9.56 -1.01
C GLU A 196 14.45 10.65 -1.64
N LEU A 197 14.78 11.93 -1.42
CA LEU A 197 14.01 13.08 -1.90
C LEU A 197 13.76 13.03 -3.41
N SER A 198 14.80 12.81 -4.22
CA SER A 198 14.70 12.79 -5.69
C SER A 198 13.80 11.69 -6.25
N ARG A 199 13.49 10.67 -5.44
CA ARG A 199 12.61 9.55 -5.79
C ARG A 199 11.19 9.72 -5.27
N LEU A 200 11.01 10.60 -4.29
CA LEU A 200 9.73 10.90 -3.65
C LEU A 200 9.07 12.15 -4.25
N SER A 201 9.85 13.05 -4.84
CA SER A 201 9.40 14.30 -5.46
C SER A 201 8.78 14.05 -6.84
N GLY A 202 7.46 13.84 -6.87
CA GLY A 202 6.62 13.92 -8.06
C GLY A 202 5.97 15.28 -8.20
#